data_AF-A0A381WUJ0-F1
#
_entry.id   AF-A0A381WUJ0-F1
#
_cell.length_a   1.000
_cell.length_b   1.000
_cell.length_c   1.000
_cell.angle_alpha   90.00
_cell.angle_beta   90.00
_cell.angle_gamma   90.00
#
_symmetry.space_group_name_H-M   'P 1'
#
loop_
_entity.id
_entity.type
_entity.pdbx_description
1 polymer ?
#
loop_
_entity_poly.entity_id
_entity_poly.type
_entity_poly.pdbx_seq_one_letter_code
_entity_poly.pdbx_strand_id
1 'polypeptide(L)'
;MNQGLIMRFMACKSVHEGRKAAAFNVLVLLPISTIVVSNAGWTGKAISIVTPEAWNAATKLDHVFTQVAYLITGSEVVFAFVIAAVAAALMSTVDTLINAVAAVVINDVYRPLVKGKDDKHYLKIAMIVSAGATVVGAVSTIFFNNFPTLYEAHGFFHSTMTPPLVVAIFLGIFWKRYNTPAALATFLGGAVLMAIGSKYPEIFISPFDHGIEFNPDRPYSYIRALYNTLVCAGSGVIVGLLTTPPTDMKTEGLTVWSLDKTREFFKGSAPNDRPGQSIKVQWTLKEGDKDTVGFSINDMEVMAADVGDLVYLADERKWLGGLKSIHSVYGDPHMEDGTVYITQAHVEMGMFDPERKLRAEKEL
;
A
#
# COMPACT_ATOMS: atom_id res chain seq x y z
N MET A 1 0.82 -6.89 0.81
CA MET A 1 1.21 -5.80 -0.11
C MET A 1 -0.02 -5.39 -0.92
N ASN A 2 -0.68 -4.31 -0.50
CA ASN A 2 -1.80 -3.72 -1.25
C ASN A 2 -1.20 -2.66 -2.18
N GLN A 3 -1.42 -2.76 -3.50
CA GLN A 3 -0.78 -1.87 -4.48
C GLN A 3 -1.08 -0.39 -4.20
N GLY A 4 -2.30 -0.06 -3.78
CA GLY A 4 -2.68 1.30 -3.39
C GLY A 4 -1.87 1.84 -2.21
N LEU A 5 -1.45 0.97 -1.29
CA LEU A 5 -0.61 1.34 -0.15
C LEU A 5 0.87 1.47 -0.55
N ILE A 6 1.39 0.56 -1.39
CA ILE A 6 2.79 0.57 -1.82
C ILE A 6 3.09 1.83 -2.62
N MET A 7 2.19 2.23 -3.52
CA MET A 7 2.34 3.46 -4.29
C MET A 7 2.53 4.70 -3.40
N ARG A 8 1.89 4.73 -2.22
CA ARG A 8 2.06 5.82 -1.24
C ARG A 8 3.43 5.78 -0.58
N PHE A 9 3.99 4.60 -0.30
CA PHE A 9 5.34 4.46 0.24
C PHE A 9 6.42 4.77 -0.80
N MET A 10 6.19 4.46 -2.08
CA MET A 10 7.11 4.83 -3.17
C MET A 10 7.16 6.34 -3.42
N ALA A 11 6.11 7.06 -3.02
CA ALA A 11 6.06 8.52 -3.07
C ALA A 11 6.63 9.20 -1.80
N CYS A 12 7.11 8.42 -0.82
CA CYS A 12 7.77 8.99 0.35
C CYS A 12 9.16 9.53 -0.03
N LYS A 13 9.54 10.64 0.59
CA LYS A 13 10.84 11.28 0.44
C LYS A 13 12.04 10.33 0.62
N SER A 14 11.92 9.36 1.54
CA SER A 14 12.99 8.39 1.79
C SER A 14 12.40 7.15 2.45
N VAL A 15 13.19 6.07 2.46
CA VAL A 15 12.82 4.83 3.16
C VAL A 15 12.60 5.11 4.66
N HIS A 16 13.42 5.98 5.25
CA HIS A 16 13.30 6.37 6.65
C HIS A 16 11.98 7.10 6.95
N GLU A 17 11.57 8.06 6.11
CA GLU A 17 10.28 8.73 6.25
C GLU A 17 9.11 7.77 6.00
N GLY A 18 9.24 6.84 5.05
CA GLY A 18 8.28 5.76 4.85
C GLY A 18 8.08 4.90 6.10
N ARG A 19 9.16 4.55 6.81
CA ARG A 19 9.09 3.81 8.09
C ARG A 19 8.36 4.61 9.18
N LYS A 20 8.65 5.92 9.31
CA LYS A 20 7.93 6.80 10.26
C LYS A 20 6.44 6.88 9.94
N ALA A 21 6.10 7.08 8.67
CA ALA A 21 4.71 7.13 8.21
C ALA A 21 3.98 5.82 8.49
N ALA A 22 4.62 4.67 8.22
CA ALA A 22 4.07 3.35 8.54
C ALA A 22 3.83 3.18 10.05
N ALA A 23 4.83 3.51 10.88
CA ALA A 23 4.72 3.39 12.33
C ALA A 23 3.62 4.31 12.90
N PHE A 24 3.56 5.57 12.46
CA PHE A 24 2.51 6.49 12.87
C PHE A 24 1.12 6.00 12.46
N ASN A 25 0.97 5.51 11.22
CA ASN A 25 -0.30 4.98 10.76
C ASN A 25 -0.73 3.76 11.58
N VAL A 26 0.16 2.80 11.82
CA VAL A 26 -0.15 1.57 12.55
C VAL A 26 -0.40 1.80 14.04
N LEU A 27 0.43 2.61 14.70
CA LEU A 27 0.37 2.81 16.15
C LEU A 27 -0.63 3.88 16.58
N VAL A 28 -0.95 4.85 15.72
CA VAL A 28 -1.79 6.00 16.08
C VAL A 28 -3.08 6.01 15.26
N LEU A 29 -2.98 6.04 13.93
CA LEU A 29 -4.18 6.22 13.09
C LEU A 29 -5.11 5.00 13.08
N LEU A 30 -4.58 3.78 13.02
CA LEU A 30 -5.41 2.57 13.01
C LEU A 30 -6.19 2.36 14.31
N PRO A 31 -5.62 2.52 15.52
CA PRO A 31 -6.40 2.46 16.76
C PRO A 31 -7.49 3.53 16.83
N ILE A 32 -7.15 4.78 16.48
CA ILE A 32 -8.13 5.87 16.45
C ILE A 32 -9.25 5.55 15.46
N SER A 33 -8.91 5.10 14.26
CA SER A 33 -9.88 4.69 13.23
C SER A 33 -10.78 3.55 13.73
N THR A 34 -10.21 2.55 14.41
CA THR A 34 -10.97 1.44 14.98
C THR A 34 -12.00 1.92 16.01
N ILE A 35 -11.60 2.83 16.90
CA ILE A 35 -12.50 3.45 17.88
C ILE A 35 -13.60 4.22 17.14
N VAL A 36 -13.24 5.11 16.21
CA VAL A 36 -14.20 5.95 15.48
C VAL A 36 -15.23 5.12 14.71
N VAL A 37 -14.80 4.08 14.00
CA VAL A 37 -15.69 3.21 13.21
C VAL A 37 -16.59 2.37 14.12
N SER A 38 -16.07 1.85 15.23
CA SER A 38 -16.84 1.01 16.16
C SER A 38 -17.88 1.79 16.95
N ASN A 39 -17.67 3.09 17.17
CA ASN A 39 -18.55 3.94 17.98
C ASN A 39 -20.00 3.94 17.46
N ALA A 40 -20.22 4.00 16.15
CA ALA A 40 -21.58 4.02 15.60
C ALA A 40 -22.38 2.77 16.00
N GLY A 41 -21.75 1.59 16.01
CA GLY A 41 -22.39 0.35 16.45
C GLY A 41 -22.69 0.34 17.95
N TRP A 42 -21.74 0.78 18.78
CA TRP A 42 -21.93 0.84 20.24
C TRP A 42 -22.99 1.87 20.63
N THR A 43 -22.98 3.05 20.03
CA THR A 43 -23.99 4.08 20.27
C THR A 43 -25.35 3.63 19.78
N GLY A 44 -25.46 3.00 18.61
CA GLY A 44 -26.71 2.40 18.13
C GLY A 44 -27.27 1.36 19.10
N LYS A 45 -26.40 0.48 19.63
CA LYS A 45 -26.81 -0.50 20.64
C LYS A 45 -27.27 0.17 21.94
N ALA A 46 -26.58 1.20 22.42
CA ALA A 46 -26.97 1.93 23.62
C ALA A 46 -28.33 2.62 23.45
N ILE A 47 -28.56 3.32 22.33
CA ILE A 47 -29.85 3.96 22.01
C ILE A 47 -30.97 2.92 21.99
N SER A 48 -30.74 1.75 21.37
CA SER A 48 -31.75 0.69 21.31
C SER A 48 -32.21 0.14 22.66
N ILE A 49 -31.40 0.33 23.71
CA ILE A 49 -31.69 -0.11 25.08
C ILE A 49 -32.27 1.04 25.91
N VAL A 50 -31.66 2.23 25.83
CA VAL A 50 -31.98 3.38 26.70
C VAL A 50 -33.21 4.14 26.22
N THR A 51 -33.39 4.30 24.90
CA THR A 51 -34.55 4.98 24.29
C THR A 51 -35.10 4.15 23.12
N PRO A 52 -35.75 3.00 23.40
CA PRO A 52 -36.24 2.09 22.38
C PRO A 52 -37.21 2.75 21.39
N GLU A 53 -38.00 3.73 21.83
CA GLU A 53 -38.94 4.49 21.01
C GLU A 53 -38.28 5.33 19.90
N ALA A 54 -37.04 5.76 20.10
CA ALA A 54 -36.27 6.49 19.09
C ALA A 54 -35.54 5.54 18.10
N TRP A 55 -35.54 4.23 18.38
CA TRP A 55 -34.80 3.24 17.61
C TRP A 55 -35.73 2.42 16.70
N ASN A 56 -35.50 2.51 15.39
CA ASN A 56 -36.09 1.57 14.45
C ASN A 56 -35.41 0.20 14.52
N ALA A 57 -36.06 -0.77 15.16
CA ALA A 57 -35.57 -2.14 15.27
C ALA A 57 -35.53 -2.90 13.93
N ALA A 58 -36.22 -2.44 12.89
CA ALA A 58 -36.19 -3.04 11.56
C ALA A 58 -35.00 -2.60 10.71
N THR A 59 -34.16 -1.69 11.21
CA THR A 59 -32.97 -1.23 10.48
C THR A 59 -31.99 -2.38 10.24
N LYS A 60 -31.57 -2.54 8.98
CA LYS A 60 -30.53 -3.50 8.60
C LYS A 60 -29.18 -3.12 9.25
N LEU A 61 -28.38 -4.11 9.60
CA LEU A 61 -27.08 -3.90 10.28
C LEU A 61 -26.17 -2.91 9.54
N ASP A 62 -26.12 -2.97 8.21
CA ASP A 62 -25.29 -2.07 7.38
C ASP A 62 -25.76 -0.61 7.42
N HIS A 63 -27.00 -0.35 7.85
CA HIS A 63 -27.60 0.99 7.89
C HIS A 63 -27.51 1.64 9.28
N VAL A 64 -26.99 0.93 10.28
CA VAL A 64 -26.88 1.41 11.68
C VAL A 64 -26.14 2.75 11.75
N PHE A 65 -25.05 2.91 11.00
CA PHE A 65 -24.33 4.18 10.95
C PHE A 65 -25.22 5.35 10.53
N THR A 66 -25.99 5.19 9.44
CA THR A 66 -26.86 6.26 8.93
C THR A 66 -27.98 6.62 9.91
N GLN A 67 -28.56 5.64 10.59
CA GLN A 67 -29.59 5.88 11.60
C GLN A 67 -29.01 6.62 12.81
N VAL A 68 -27.85 6.20 13.31
CA VAL A 68 -27.18 6.84 14.44
C VAL A 68 -26.77 8.27 14.09
N ALA A 69 -26.20 8.50 12.90
CA ALA A 69 -25.85 9.83 12.43
C ALA A 69 -27.09 10.75 12.36
N TYR A 70 -28.21 10.25 11.86
CA TYR A 70 -29.47 11.01 11.81
C TYR A 70 -29.96 11.40 13.21
N LEU A 71 -29.99 10.44 14.15
CA LEU A 71 -30.47 10.68 15.52
C LEU A 71 -29.58 11.64 16.31
N ILE A 72 -28.25 11.55 16.16
CA ILE A 72 -27.30 12.38 16.93
C ILE A 72 -27.22 13.80 16.38
N THR A 73 -27.23 13.97 15.05
CA THR A 73 -27.04 15.28 14.44
C THR A 73 -28.21 16.23 14.73
N GLY A 74 -29.44 15.71 14.84
CA GLY A 74 -30.64 16.50 15.18
C GLY A 74 -31.02 17.58 14.17
N SER A 75 -30.24 17.74 13.10
CA SER A 75 -30.37 18.77 12.06
C SER A 75 -30.14 18.14 10.70
N GLU A 76 -31.09 18.31 9.79
CA GLU A 76 -31.04 17.79 8.43
C GLU A 76 -29.80 18.29 7.67
N VAL A 77 -29.39 19.54 7.90
CA VAL A 77 -28.23 20.16 7.25
C VAL A 77 -26.94 19.48 7.70
N VAL A 78 -26.79 19.24 9.01
CA VAL A 78 -25.60 18.59 9.56
C VAL A 78 -25.55 17.13 9.14
N PHE A 79 -26.69 16.44 9.14
CA PHE A 79 -26.79 15.08 8.63
C PHE A 79 -26.37 14.99 7.16
N ALA A 80 -26.90 15.85 6.29
CA ALA A 80 -26.54 15.88 4.88
C ALA A 80 -25.04 16.13 4.67
N PHE A 81 -24.44 17.03 5.46
CA PHE A 81 -23.00 17.27 5.42
C PHE A 81 -22.19 16.02 5.82
N VAL A 82 -22.61 15.29 6.87
CA VAL A 82 -21.97 14.04 7.29
C VAL A 82 -22.06 12.97 6.20
N ILE A 83 -23.23 12.80 5.57
CA ILE A 83 -23.39 11.84 4.46
C ILE A 83 -22.54 12.22 3.26
N ALA A 84 -22.44 13.52 2.93
CA ALA A 84 -21.56 14.00 1.87
C ALA A 84 -20.07 13.71 2.17
N ALA A 85 -19.63 13.91 3.42
CA ALA A 85 -18.26 13.59 3.84
C ALA A 85 -17.96 12.09 3.73
N VAL A 86 -18.89 11.22 4.11
CA VAL A 86 -18.76 9.76 3.95
C VAL A 86 -18.70 9.39 2.46
N ALA A 87 -19.56 9.96 1.62
CA ALA A 87 -19.53 9.74 0.18
C ALA A 87 -18.19 10.16 -0.44
N ALA A 88 -17.65 11.32 -0.05
CA ALA A 88 -16.33 11.79 -0.49
C ALA A 88 -15.19 10.85 -0.05
N ALA A 89 -15.23 10.36 1.18
CA ALA A 89 -14.25 9.39 1.70
C ALA A 89 -14.30 8.05 0.93
N LEU A 90 -15.52 7.58 0.60
CA LEU A 90 -15.71 6.38 -0.24
C LEU A 90 -15.14 6.59 -1.65
N MET A 91 -15.39 7.75 -2.27
CA MET A 91 -14.85 8.08 -3.59
C MET A 91 -13.32 8.07 -3.61
N SER A 92 -12.66 8.58 -2.56
CA SER A 92 -11.19 8.52 -2.45
C SER A 92 -10.65 7.09 -2.42
N THR A 93 -11.35 6.18 -1.76
CA THR A 93 -10.97 4.76 -1.70
C THR A 93 -11.21 4.06 -3.04
N VAL A 94 -12.38 4.29 -3.65
CA VAL A 94 -12.75 3.73 -4.95
C VAL A 94 -11.77 4.17 -6.03
N ASP A 95 -11.42 5.45 -6.09
CA ASP A 95 -10.43 6.00 -7.01
C ASP A 95 -9.05 5.34 -6.84
N THR A 96 -8.57 5.23 -5.59
CA THR A 96 -7.31 4.55 -5.29
C THR A 96 -7.30 3.10 -5.78
N LEU A 97 -8.40 2.36 -5.58
CA LEU A 97 -8.52 0.96 -5.97
C LEU A 97 -8.63 0.78 -7.49
N ILE A 98 -9.41 1.63 -8.18
CA ILE A 98 -9.53 1.61 -9.65
C ILE A 98 -8.16 1.88 -10.28
N ASN A 99 -7.45 2.91 -9.79
CA ASN A 99 -6.12 3.23 -10.29
C ASN A 99 -5.12 2.08 -10.02
N ALA A 100 -5.21 1.43 -8.85
CA ALA A 100 -4.39 0.26 -8.54
C ALA A 100 -4.66 -0.92 -9.50
N VAL A 101 -5.92 -1.20 -9.83
CA VAL A 101 -6.28 -2.25 -10.81
C VAL A 101 -5.71 -1.91 -12.19
N ALA A 102 -5.87 -0.67 -12.65
CA ALA A 102 -5.31 -0.23 -13.92
C ALA A 102 -3.79 -0.37 -13.94
N ALA A 103 -3.10 0.04 -12.88
CA ALA A 103 -1.64 -0.11 -12.77
C ALA A 103 -1.19 -1.57 -12.82
N VAL A 104 -1.89 -2.48 -12.12
CA VAL A 104 -1.59 -3.93 -12.15
C VAL A 104 -1.82 -4.49 -13.55
N VAL A 105 -2.97 -4.22 -14.17
CA VAL A 105 -3.26 -4.73 -15.52
C VAL A 105 -2.24 -4.22 -16.54
N ILE A 106 -1.85 -2.94 -16.46
CA ILE A 106 -0.89 -2.37 -17.40
C ILE A 106 0.51 -2.96 -17.21
N ASN A 107 1.01 -3.00 -15.97
CA ASN A 107 2.40 -3.39 -15.71
C ASN A 107 2.61 -4.90 -15.69
N ASP A 108 1.63 -5.66 -15.21
CA ASP A 108 1.78 -7.11 -14.97
C ASP A 108 1.19 -7.95 -16.10
N VAL A 109 0.25 -7.41 -16.89
CA VAL A 109 -0.41 -8.15 -17.98
C VAL A 109 -0.14 -7.52 -19.34
N TYR A 110 -0.48 -6.24 -19.53
CA TYR A 110 -0.47 -5.62 -20.85
C TYR A 110 0.93 -5.33 -21.39
N ARG A 111 1.78 -4.66 -20.60
CA ARG A 111 3.15 -4.28 -20.99
C ARG A 111 4.06 -5.51 -21.22
N PRO A 112 3.97 -6.62 -20.46
CA PRO A 112 4.70 -7.84 -20.76
C PRO A 112 4.29 -8.49 -22.09
N LEU A 113 3.00 -8.42 -22.46
CA LEU A 113 2.46 -9.00 -23.70
C LEU A 113 2.66 -8.10 -24.92
N VAL A 114 2.52 -6.78 -24.78
CA VAL A 114 2.62 -5.79 -25.86
C VAL A 114 3.75 -4.81 -25.53
N LYS A 115 4.86 -4.95 -26.24
CA LYS A 115 6.10 -4.18 -26.02
C LYS A 115 6.27 -3.06 -27.05
N GLY A 116 7.12 -2.08 -26.71
CA GLY A 116 7.57 -1.03 -27.63
C GLY A 116 6.51 0.03 -27.99
N LYS A 117 5.47 0.18 -27.16
CA LYS A 117 4.50 1.28 -27.27
C LYS A 117 4.97 2.51 -26.49
N ASP A 118 4.49 3.67 -26.88
CA ASP A 118 4.73 4.94 -26.18
C ASP A 118 3.87 5.06 -24.93
N ASP A 119 4.25 5.95 -24.01
CA ASP A 119 3.54 6.13 -22.74
C ASP A 119 2.11 6.63 -22.93
N LYS A 120 1.85 7.41 -23.99
CA LYS A 120 0.50 7.87 -24.33
C LYS A 120 -0.43 6.71 -24.69
N HIS A 121 0.08 5.67 -25.35
CA HIS A 121 -0.68 4.45 -25.61
C HIS A 121 -1.01 3.73 -24.31
N TYR A 122 -0.02 3.48 -23.43
CA TYR A 122 -0.28 2.82 -22.15
C TYR A 122 -1.26 3.59 -21.27
N LEU A 123 -1.17 4.93 -21.25
CA LEU A 123 -2.12 5.77 -20.53
C LEU A 123 -3.55 5.63 -21.08
N LYS A 124 -3.73 5.60 -22.41
CA LYS A 124 -5.04 5.35 -23.02
C LYS A 124 -5.63 4.00 -22.62
N ILE A 125 -4.81 2.94 -22.66
CA ILE A 125 -5.26 1.61 -22.24
C ILE A 125 -5.58 1.60 -20.74
N ALA A 126 -4.78 2.26 -19.91
CA ALA A 126 -5.03 2.38 -18.47
C ALA A 126 -6.40 3.02 -18.19
N MET A 127 -6.74 4.11 -18.90
CA MET A 127 -8.05 4.76 -18.76
C MET A 127 -9.21 3.84 -19.15
N ILE A 128 -9.05 3.03 -20.21
CA ILE A 128 -10.06 2.05 -20.63
C ILE A 128 -10.22 0.97 -19.55
N VAL A 129 -9.11 0.47 -19.01
CA VAL A 129 -9.13 -0.52 -17.93
C VAL A 129 -9.82 0.05 -16.69
N SER A 130 -9.52 1.30 -16.31
CA SER A 130 -10.18 1.98 -15.19
C SER A 130 -11.69 2.07 -15.40
N ALA A 131 -12.15 2.50 -16.58
CA ALA A 131 -13.57 2.55 -16.91
C ALA A 131 -14.23 1.16 -16.83
N GLY A 132 -13.57 0.13 -17.36
CA GLY A 132 -14.03 -1.26 -17.26
C GLY A 132 -14.12 -1.76 -15.82
N ALA A 133 -13.09 -1.49 -15.01
CA ALA A 133 -13.06 -1.85 -13.59
C ALA A 133 -14.21 -1.18 -12.81
N THR A 134 -14.53 0.09 -13.12
CA THR A 134 -15.69 0.79 -12.53
C THR A 134 -16.99 0.08 -12.87
N VAL A 135 -17.21 -0.29 -14.13
CA VAL A 135 -18.42 -1.00 -14.56
C VAL A 135 -18.52 -2.36 -13.88
N VAL A 136 -17.44 -3.13 -13.86
CA VAL A 136 -17.41 -4.45 -13.19
C VAL A 136 -17.67 -4.29 -11.68
N GLY A 137 -17.06 -3.30 -11.03
CA GLY A 137 -17.31 -3.00 -9.62
C GLY A 137 -18.77 -2.67 -9.33
N ALA A 138 -19.39 -1.82 -10.16
CA ALA A 138 -20.81 -1.48 -10.03
C ALA A 138 -21.72 -2.69 -10.24
N VAL A 139 -21.45 -3.54 -11.24
CA VAL A 139 -22.22 -4.77 -11.51
C VAL A 139 -22.04 -5.79 -10.39
N SER A 140 -20.87 -5.83 -9.75
CA SER A 140 -20.57 -6.76 -8.65
C SER A 140 -21.48 -6.55 -7.42
N THR A 141 -22.15 -5.40 -7.30
CA THR A 141 -23.14 -5.15 -6.24
C THR A 141 -24.30 -6.17 -6.26
N ILE A 142 -24.69 -6.67 -7.44
CA ILE A 142 -25.72 -7.71 -7.60
C ILE A 142 -25.30 -8.99 -6.88
N PHE A 143 -24.02 -9.36 -6.98
CA PHE A 143 -23.47 -10.53 -6.30
C PHE A 143 -23.42 -10.30 -4.78
N PHE A 144 -22.94 -9.14 -4.34
CA PHE A 144 -22.79 -8.83 -2.91
C PHE A 144 -24.12 -8.65 -2.16
N ASN A 145 -25.21 -8.31 -2.86
CA ASN A 145 -26.55 -8.24 -2.27
C ASN A 145 -27.07 -9.61 -1.77
N ASN A 146 -26.44 -10.72 -2.15
CA ASN A 146 -26.78 -12.05 -1.61
C ASN A 146 -26.18 -12.29 -0.22
N PHE A 147 -25.27 -11.43 0.24
CA PHE A 147 -24.72 -11.53 1.59
C PHE A 147 -25.63 -10.81 2.60
N PRO A 148 -25.77 -11.36 3.81
CA PRO A 148 -26.59 -10.78 4.87
C PRO A 148 -26.10 -9.41 5.36
N THR A 149 -24.77 -9.21 5.36
CA THR A 149 -24.12 -7.94 5.65
C THR A 149 -22.92 -7.74 4.73
N LEU A 150 -22.55 -6.49 4.48
CA LEU A 150 -21.35 -6.17 3.71
C LEU A 150 -20.08 -6.63 4.44
N TYR A 151 -20.09 -6.64 5.78
CA TYR A 151 -18.97 -7.13 6.59
C TYR A 151 -18.71 -8.63 6.38
N GLU A 152 -19.77 -9.44 6.27
CA GLU A 152 -19.64 -10.87 5.98
C GLU A 152 -19.14 -11.15 4.57
N ALA A 153 -19.64 -10.41 3.57
CA ALA A 153 -19.12 -10.46 2.21
C ALA A 153 -17.61 -10.19 2.18
N HIS A 154 -17.19 -9.14 2.90
CA HIS A 154 -15.79 -8.76 3.03
C HIS A 154 -14.97 -9.87 3.72
N GLY A 155 -15.45 -10.43 4.84
CA GLY A 155 -14.81 -11.53 5.54
C GLY A 155 -14.68 -12.80 4.70
N PHE A 156 -15.71 -13.15 3.93
CA PHE A 156 -15.68 -14.28 3.00
C PHE A 156 -14.62 -14.09 1.91
N PHE A 157 -14.60 -12.91 1.27
CA PHE A 157 -13.63 -12.62 0.22
C PHE A 157 -12.20 -12.64 0.77
N HIS A 158 -11.97 -12.00 1.91
CA HIS A 158 -10.64 -11.96 2.53
C HIS A 158 -10.18 -13.33 3.01
N SER A 159 -11.04 -14.11 3.66
CA SER A 159 -10.69 -15.45 4.13
C SER A 159 -10.38 -16.40 2.97
N THR A 160 -10.87 -16.15 1.76
CA THR A 160 -10.64 -17.01 0.59
C THR A 160 -9.44 -16.55 -0.26
N MET A 161 -9.34 -15.27 -0.58
CA MET A 161 -8.35 -14.76 -1.55
C MET A 161 -7.04 -14.32 -0.91
N THR A 162 -7.08 -13.84 0.34
CA THR A 162 -5.91 -13.28 1.02
C THR A 162 -4.88 -14.33 1.46
N PRO A 163 -5.27 -15.52 1.97
CA PRO A 163 -4.32 -16.51 2.48
C PRO A 163 -3.21 -16.93 1.50
N PRO A 164 -3.51 -17.41 0.27
CA PRO A 164 -2.45 -17.84 -0.64
C PRO A 164 -1.50 -16.70 -1.01
N LEU A 165 -2.03 -15.47 -1.16
CA LEU A 165 -1.24 -14.29 -1.46
C LEU A 165 -0.29 -13.92 -0.31
N VAL A 166 -0.81 -13.85 0.92
CA VAL A 166 -0.01 -13.51 2.10
C VAL A 166 1.06 -14.55 2.34
N VAL A 167 0.71 -15.84 2.27
CA VAL A 167 1.67 -16.94 2.42
C VAL A 167 2.75 -16.86 1.35
N ALA A 168 2.39 -16.68 0.08
CA ALA A 168 3.37 -16.65 -1.00
C ALA A 168 4.33 -15.47 -0.89
N ILE A 169 3.83 -14.30 -0.51
CA ILE A 169 4.66 -13.12 -0.28
C ILE A 169 5.55 -13.32 0.95
N PHE A 170 4.98 -13.79 2.07
CA PHE A 170 5.72 -13.98 3.31
C PHE A 170 6.83 -15.01 3.14
N LEU A 171 6.52 -16.18 2.58
CA LEU A 171 7.54 -17.21 2.30
C LEU A 171 8.53 -16.74 1.24
N GLY A 172 8.09 -16.00 0.21
CA GLY A 172 9.00 -15.43 -0.80
C GLY A 172 10.03 -14.45 -0.22
N ILE A 173 9.63 -13.63 0.76
CA ILE A 173 10.53 -12.65 1.39
C ILE A 173 11.44 -13.29 2.45
N PHE A 174 10.87 -14.17 3.28
CA PHE A 174 11.55 -14.68 4.48
C PHE A 174 12.19 -16.06 4.31
N TRP A 175 11.79 -16.86 3.32
CA TRP A 175 12.29 -18.22 3.13
C TRP A 175 13.05 -18.37 1.82
N LYS A 176 14.39 -18.38 1.89
CA LYS A 176 15.29 -18.47 0.71
C LYS A 176 15.03 -19.67 -0.21
N ARG A 177 14.43 -20.76 0.31
CA ARG A 177 14.13 -21.96 -0.47
C ARG A 177 12.83 -21.85 -1.27
N TYR A 178 12.00 -20.84 -1.01
CA TYR A 178 10.73 -20.66 -1.69
C TYR A 178 10.96 -20.43 -3.19
N ASN A 179 10.43 -21.34 -4.01
CA ASN A 179 10.65 -21.39 -5.45
C ASN A 179 9.32 -21.42 -6.21
N THR A 180 9.36 -21.39 -7.55
CA THR A 180 8.16 -21.36 -8.39
C THR A 180 7.22 -22.56 -8.15
N PRO A 181 7.69 -23.82 -8.06
CA PRO A 181 6.83 -24.94 -7.69
C PRO A 181 6.14 -24.78 -6.33
N ALA A 182 6.86 -24.31 -5.30
CA ALA A 182 6.28 -24.02 -4.00
C ALA A 182 5.20 -22.94 -4.08
N ALA A 183 5.42 -21.89 -4.88
CA ALA A 183 4.42 -20.85 -5.13
C ALA A 183 3.17 -21.40 -5.81
N LEU A 184 3.33 -22.22 -6.85
CA LEU A 184 2.20 -22.88 -7.52
C LEU A 184 1.44 -23.80 -6.55
N ALA A 185 2.15 -24.52 -5.67
CA ALA A 185 1.54 -25.36 -4.65
C ALA A 185 0.77 -24.55 -3.59
N THR A 186 1.28 -23.40 -3.15
CA THR A 186 0.58 -22.48 -2.24
C THR A 186 -0.75 -22.01 -2.83
N PHE A 187 -0.77 -21.65 -4.12
CA PHE A 187 -1.98 -21.17 -4.79
C PHE A 187 -2.93 -22.32 -5.17
N LEU A 188 -2.47 -23.29 -5.96
CA LEU A 188 -3.32 -24.36 -6.52
C LEU A 188 -3.60 -25.45 -5.49
N GLY A 189 -2.55 -25.98 -4.86
CA GLY A 189 -2.68 -26.99 -3.81
C GLY A 189 -3.43 -26.45 -2.59
N GLY A 190 -3.12 -25.21 -2.19
CA GLY A 190 -3.85 -24.49 -1.16
C GLY A 190 -5.33 -24.32 -1.52
N ALA A 191 -5.66 -23.84 -2.73
CA ALA A 191 -7.05 -23.67 -3.17
C ALA A 191 -7.85 -24.99 -3.16
N VAL A 192 -7.24 -26.11 -3.56
CA VAL A 192 -7.89 -27.43 -3.48
C VAL A 192 -8.18 -27.82 -2.02
N LEU A 193 -7.22 -27.66 -1.12
CA LEU A 193 -7.39 -27.95 0.31
C LEU A 193 -8.43 -27.02 0.95
N MET A 194 -8.44 -25.74 0.59
CA MET A 194 -9.45 -24.78 1.02
C MET A 194 -10.86 -25.16 0.56
N ALA A 195 -11.00 -25.65 -0.68
CA ALA A 195 -12.28 -26.14 -1.20
C ALA A 195 -12.75 -27.40 -0.45
N ILE A 196 -11.83 -28.31 -0.13
CA ILE A 196 -12.12 -29.50 0.69
C ILE A 196 -12.57 -29.08 2.10
N GLY A 197 -11.83 -28.18 2.76
CA GLY A 197 -12.20 -27.68 4.08
C GLY A 197 -13.54 -26.93 4.09
N SER A 198 -13.86 -26.21 3.01
CA SER A 198 -15.16 -25.57 2.84
C SER A 198 -16.31 -26.57 2.69
N LYS A 199 -16.06 -27.75 2.11
CA LYS A 199 -17.07 -28.80 1.91
C LYS A 199 -17.26 -29.65 3.17
N TYR A 200 -16.21 -29.82 3.96
CA TYR A 200 -16.21 -30.62 5.20
C TYR A 200 -15.70 -29.79 6.40
N PRO A 201 -16.41 -28.71 6.77
CA PRO A 201 -15.95 -27.76 7.79
C PRO A 201 -15.81 -28.37 9.17
N GLU A 202 -16.70 -29.29 9.57
CA GLU A 202 -16.65 -29.96 10.88
C GLU A 202 -15.41 -30.84 11.04
N ILE A 203 -14.85 -31.36 9.94
CA ILE A 203 -13.68 -32.24 9.99
C ILE A 203 -12.39 -31.41 9.96
N PHE A 204 -12.32 -30.44 9.06
CA PHE A 204 -11.06 -29.74 8.78
C PHE A 204 -10.92 -28.39 9.48
N ILE A 205 -12.02 -27.68 9.72
CA ILE A 205 -12.01 -26.34 10.31
C ILE A 205 -12.31 -26.39 11.81
N SER A 206 -13.17 -27.30 12.29
CA SER A 206 -13.45 -27.47 13.73
C SER A 206 -12.21 -27.65 14.61
N PRO A 207 -11.13 -28.35 14.20
CA PRO A 207 -9.91 -28.41 15.03
C PRO A 207 -9.30 -27.03 15.33
N PHE A 208 -9.65 -26.01 14.56
CA PHE A 208 -9.21 -24.64 14.74
C PHE A 208 -10.28 -23.75 15.34
N ASP A 209 -11.45 -24.24 15.74
CA ASP A 209 -12.61 -23.39 16.06
C ASP A 209 -12.46 -22.51 17.29
N HIS A 210 -11.49 -22.78 18.18
CA HIS A 210 -11.19 -21.97 19.38
C HIS A 210 -12.45 -21.56 20.16
N GLY A 211 -13.46 -22.44 20.22
CA GLY A 211 -14.72 -22.19 20.93
C GLY A 211 -15.80 -21.44 20.14
N ILE A 212 -15.63 -21.28 18.82
CA ILE A 212 -16.68 -20.75 17.93
C ILE A 212 -17.67 -21.87 17.61
N GLU A 213 -18.93 -21.68 17.95
CA GLU A 213 -19.99 -22.64 17.65
C GLU A 213 -20.21 -22.80 16.14
N PHE A 214 -20.49 -24.03 15.72
CA PHE A 214 -20.82 -24.33 14.33
C PHE A 214 -22.18 -23.73 13.96
N ASN A 215 -22.18 -22.87 12.95
CA ASN A 215 -23.40 -22.36 12.34
C ASN A 215 -23.60 -23.04 10.97
N PRO A 216 -24.68 -23.81 10.76
CA PRO A 216 -24.96 -24.50 9.49
C PRO A 216 -25.03 -23.57 8.28
N ASP A 217 -25.54 -22.35 8.47
CA ASP A 217 -25.64 -21.35 7.41
C ASP A 217 -24.30 -20.66 7.14
N ARG A 218 -23.41 -20.64 8.15
CA ARG A 218 -22.13 -19.89 8.11
C ARG A 218 -21.03 -20.61 8.90
N PRO A 219 -20.55 -21.75 8.41
CA PRO A 219 -19.60 -22.57 9.15
C PRO A 219 -18.29 -21.81 9.34
N TYR A 220 -17.95 -21.52 10.60
CA TYR A 220 -16.62 -21.04 11.00
C TYR A 220 -16.14 -19.78 10.26
N SER A 221 -17.05 -18.83 9.99
CA SER A 221 -16.86 -17.67 9.11
C SER A 221 -15.47 -16.98 9.20
N TYR A 222 -15.02 -16.67 10.42
CA TYR A 222 -13.73 -15.97 10.62
C TYR A 222 -12.54 -16.93 10.74
N ILE A 223 -12.71 -18.00 11.51
CA ILE A 223 -11.62 -18.92 11.84
C ILE A 223 -11.18 -19.78 10.64
N ARG A 224 -12.06 -19.89 9.64
CA ARG A 224 -11.73 -20.41 8.32
C ARG A 224 -10.51 -19.72 7.68
N ALA A 225 -10.30 -18.42 7.91
CA ALA A 225 -9.14 -17.71 7.36
C ALA A 225 -7.81 -18.27 7.91
N LEU A 226 -7.79 -18.67 9.19
CA LEU A 226 -6.63 -19.31 9.81
C LEU A 226 -6.35 -20.67 9.18
N TYR A 227 -7.38 -21.52 9.09
CA TYR A 227 -7.28 -22.82 8.40
C TYR A 227 -6.75 -22.66 6.96
N ASN A 228 -7.36 -21.76 6.18
CA ASN A 228 -6.97 -21.49 4.80
C ASN A 228 -5.49 -21.05 4.70
N THR A 229 -5.04 -20.21 5.64
CA THR A 229 -3.63 -19.78 5.71
C THR A 229 -2.69 -20.94 5.99
N LEU A 230 -3.07 -21.83 6.92
CA LEU A 230 -2.25 -22.99 7.28
C LEU A 230 -2.16 -24.01 6.16
N VAL A 231 -3.25 -24.29 5.43
CA VAL A 231 -3.20 -25.24 4.30
C VAL A 231 -2.42 -24.68 3.11
N CYS A 232 -2.55 -23.38 2.82
CA CYS A 232 -1.72 -22.71 1.82
C CYS A 232 -0.23 -22.77 2.20
N ALA A 233 0.11 -22.43 3.45
CA ALA A 233 1.47 -22.48 3.96
C ALA A 233 2.03 -23.91 3.96
N GLY A 234 1.26 -24.89 4.45
CA GLY A 234 1.64 -26.29 4.47
C GLY A 234 1.92 -26.84 3.07
N SER A 235 1.02 -26.58 2.12
CA SER A 235 1.21 -26.98 0.71
C SER A 235 2.51 -26.39 0.12
N GLY A 236 2.72 -25.08 0.29
CA GLY A 236 3.92 -24.40 -0.19
C GLY A 236 5.21 -24.91 0.48
N VAL A 237 5.19 -25.12 1.79
CA VAL A 237 6.35 -25.62 2.55
C VAL A 237 6.69 -27.05 2.16
N ILE A 238 5.70 -27.95 2.08
CA ILE A 238 5.92 -29.35 1.69
C ILE A 238 6.56 -29.41 0.30
N VAL A 239 5.98 -28.73 -0.69
CA VAL A 239 6.53 -28.73 -2.05
C VAL A 239 7.89 -28.03 -2.11
N GLY A 240 8.09 -26.94 -1.38
CA GLY A 240 9.38 -26.26 -1.30
C GLY A 240 10.49 -27.12 -0.69
N LEU A 241 10.16 -27.98 0.27
CA LEU A 241 11.11 -28.94 0.85
C LEU A 241 11.39 -30.12 -0.08
N LEU A 242 10.39 -30.60 -0.82
CA LEU A 242 10.52 -31.70 -1.78
C LEU A 242 11.20 -31.30 -3.10
N THR A 243 11.22 -30.01 -3.43
CA THR A 243 11.83 -29.49 -4.65
C THR A 243 13.23 -28.94 -4.41
N THR A 244 14.02 -28.83 -5.49
CA THR A 244 15.38 -28.31 -5.45
C THR A 244 15.36 -26.84 -5.03
N PRO A 245 16.22 -26.42 -4.07
CA PRO A 245 16.34 -25.02 -3.70
C PRO A 245 16.78 -24.17 -4.92
N PRO A 246 16.30 -22.93 -5.03
CA PRO A 246 16.77 -22.02 -6.06
C PRO A 246 18.26 -21.69 -5.86
N THR A 247 18.97 -21.40 -6.95
CA THR A 247 20.36 -20.93 -6.89
C THR A 247 20.42 -19.55 -6.23
N ASP A 248 21.41 -19.29 -5.38
CA ASP A 248 21.55 -18.04 -4.63
C ASP A 248 21.43 -16.78 -5.51
N MET A 249 22.05 -16.79 -6.70
CA MET A 249 21.97 -15.69 -7.68
C MET A 249 20.54 -15.31 -8.09
N LYS A 250 19.57 -16.23 -8.04
CA LYS A 250 18.18 -15.94 -8.40
C LYS A 250 17.37 -15.33 -7.25
N THR A 251 17.90 -15.37 -6.02
CA THR A 251 17.23 -14.88 -4.80
C THR A 251 17.91 -13.68 -4.18
N GLU A 252 19.13 -13.37 -4.63
CA GLU A 252 19.91 -12.21 -4.20
C GLU A 252 19.15 -10.91 -4.53
N GLY A 253 19.01 -10.04 -3.54
CA GLY A 253 18.26 -8.80 -3.64
C GLY A 253 16.73 -8.96 -3.57
N LEU A 254 16.19 -10.18 -3.46
CA LEU A 254 14.74 -10.43 -3.41
C LEU A 254 14.22 -10.85 -2.02
N THR A 255 15.13 -11.28 -1.13
CA THR A 255 14.79 -11.72 0.23
C THR A 255 15.28 -10.73 1.28
N VAL A 256 14.69 -10.78 2.48
CA VAL A 256 15.10 -9.94 3.62
C VAL A 256 16.57 -10.17 4.02
N TRP A 257 17.14 -11.30 3.63
CA TRP A 257 18.50 -11.71 3.96
C TRP A 257 19.57 -11.08 3.06
N SER A 258 19.16 -10.40 1.99
CA SER A 258 20.05 -9.80 0.98
C SER A 258 19.67 -8.35 0.70
N LEU A 259 19.16 -7.64 1.71
CA LEU A 259 18.70 -6.25 1.56
C LEU A 259 19.81 -5.30 1.12
N ASP A 260 21.04 -5.49 1.58
CA ASP A 260 22.17 -4.65 1.17
C ASP A 260 22.42 -4.76 -0.34
N LYS A 261 22.24 -5.96 -0.90
CA LYS A 261 22.31 -6.20 -2.35
C LYS A 261 21.15 -5.58 -3.10
N THR A 262 19.94 -5.63 -2.55
CA THR A 262 18.79 -4.89 -3.12
C THR A 262 19.10 -3.39 -3.21
N ARG A 263 19.66 -2.80 -2.15
CA ARG A 263 20.03 -1.39 -2.10
C ARG A 263 21.15 -1.06 -3.10
N GLU A 264 22.15 -1.93 -3.21
CA GLU A 264 23.23 -1.82 -4.20
C GLU A 264 22.69 -1.88 -5.63
N PHE A 265 21.78 -2.80 -5.95
CA PHE A 265 21.14 -2.88 -7.26
C PHE A 265 20.25 -1.67 -7.57
N PHE A 266 19.54 -1.14 -6.57
CA PHE A 266 18.72 0.05 -6.73
C PHE A 266 19.57 1.30 -6.98
N LYS A 267 20.65 1.48 -6.20
CA LYS A 267 21.55 2.64 -6.32
C LYS A 267 22.52 2.52 -7.50
N GLY A 268 22.86 1.29 -7.91
CA GLY A 268 23.94 0.99 -8.86
C GLY A 268 25.35 1.06 -8.25
N SER A 269 25.47 1.32 -6.94
CA SER A 269 26.74 1.41 -6.21
C SER A 269 26.52 1.07 -4.72
N ALA A 270 27.62 0.97 -3.95
CA ALA A 270 27.55 0.71 -2.52
C ALA A 270 26.73 1.80 -1.79
N PRO A 271 25.73 1.44 -0.95
CA PRO A 271 24.97 2.40 -0.17
C PRO A 271 25.84 3.21 0.80
N ASN A 272 25.49 4.49 1.01
CA ASN A 272 26.21 5.37 1.94
C ASN A 272 25.35 5.70 3.16
N ASP A 273 25.49 4.89 4.21
CA ASP A 273 24.70 4.98 5.45
C ASP A 273 25.17 6.05 6.46
N ARG A 274 26.18 6.86 6.12
CA ARG A 274 26.68 7.89 7.05
C ARG A 274 25.58 8.95 7.29
N PRO A 275 25.18 9.23 8.54
CA PRO A 275 24.15 10.23 8.81
C PRO A 275 24.69 11.64 8.52
N GLY A 276 23.98 12.39 7.67
CA GLY A 276 24.28 13.78 7.34
C GLY A 276 23.24 14.76 7.89
N GLN A 277 23.54 16.05 7.80
CA GLN A 277 22.57 17.11 8.14
C GLN A 277 21.93 17.69 6.88
N SER A 278 20.64 18.06 6.95
CA SER A 278 20.00 18.78 5.84
C SER A 278 20.43 20.25 5.84
N ILE A 279 20.78 20.80 4.68
CA ILE A 279 21.22 22.19 4.52
C ILE A 279 20.23 23.01 3.69
N LYS A 280 20.38 24.33 3.73
CA LYS A 280 19.62 25.27 2.88
C LYS A 280 20.56 25.92 1.88
N VAL A 281 20.24 25.81 0.60
CA VAL A 281 21.06 26.27 -0.52
C VAL A 281 20.27 27.19 -1.45
N GLN A 282 20.93 28.19 -2.01
CA GLN A 282 20.45 28.87 -3.21
C GLN A 282 20.74 28.00 -4.42
N TRP A 283 19.91 28.09 -5.46
CA TRP A 283 20.09 27.28 -6.66
C TRP A 283 20.46 28.16 -7.85
N THR A 284 21.37 27.66 -8.68
CA THR A 284 21.85 28.32 -9.89
C THR A 284 21.76 27.35 -11.06
N LEU A 285 21.35 27.84 -12.23
CA LEU A 285 21.28 27.04 -13.44
C LEU A 285 22.68 26.74 -13.97
N LYS A 286 22.93 25.46 -14.26
CA LYS A 286 24.11 25.01 -14.98
C LYS A 286 23.67 24.11 -16.13
N GLU A 287 24.19 24.37 -17.33
CA GLU A 287 23.94 23.52 -18.47
C GLU A 287 24.53 22.12 -18.24
N GLY A 288 23.73 21.10 -18.51
CA GLY A 288 24.10 19.71 -18.35
C GLY A 288 22.96 18.78 -18.72
N ASP A 289 23.30 17.64 -19.32
CA ASP A 289 22.34 16.62 -19.78
C ASP A 289 22.16 15.47 -18.79
N LYS A 290 22.90 15.48 -17.67
CA LYS A 290 22.83 14.43 -16.64
C LYS A 290 21.91 14.84 -15.50
N ASP A 291 21.16 13.88 -14.97
CA ASP A 291 20.36 14.00 -13.74
C ASP A 291 21.29 13.99 -12.51
N THR A 292 22.14 15.02 -12.43
CA THR A 292 23.12 15.24 -11.37
C THR A 292 23.08 16.68 -10.92
N VAL A 293 23.25 16.89 -9.62
CA VAL A 293 23.32 18.22 -9.01
C VAL A 293 24.68 18.44 -8.35
N GLY A 294 25.24 19.63 -8.54
CA GLY A 294 26.53 20.00 -7.97
C GLY A 294 26.35 20.71 -6.64
N PHE A 295 27.11 20.33 -5.63
CA PHE A 295 27.18 21.00 -4.34
C PHE A 295 28.63 21.38 -4.02
N SER A 296 28.83 22.28 -3.05
CA SER A 296 30.18 22.59 -2.59
C SER A 296 30.81 21.42 -1.84
N ILE A 297 32.14 21.36 -1.81
CA ILE A 297 32.88 20.35 -1.02
C ILE A 297 32.44 20.39 0.46
N ASN A 298 32.32 21.60 1.04
CA ASN A 298 31.92 21.76 2.43
C ASN A 298 30.46 21.33 2.65
N ASP A 299 29.56 21.67 1.73
CA ASP A 299 28.15 21.29 1.80
C ASP A 299 27.97 19.77 1.73
N MET A 300 28.73 19.10 0.85
CA MET A 300 28.75 17.64 0.77
C MET A 300 29.29 16.99 2.05
N GLU A 301 30.33 17.56 2.66
CA GLU A 301 30.87 17.08 3.94
C GLU A 301 29.84 17.19 5.07
N VAL A 302 29.11 18.32 5.17
CA VAL A 302 28.02 18.52 6.16
C VAL A 302 26.88 17.52 5.95
N MET A 303 26.55 17.22 4.70
CA MET A 303 25.54 16.21 4.34
C MET A 303 26.09 14.76 4.39
N ALA A 304 27.37 14.58 4.71
CA ALA A 304 28.08 13.31 4.65
C ALA A 304 27.87 12.56 3.33
N ALA A 305 27.79 13.28 2.22
CA ALA A 305 27.45 12.79 0.89
C ALA A 305 28.69 12.58 0.01
N ASP A 306 28.67 11.52 -0.79
CA ASP A 306 29.68 11.21 -1.80
C ASP A 306 29.09 11.36 -3.21
N VAL A 307 29.96 11.53 -4.21
CA VAL A 307 29.53 11.56 -5.62
C VAL A 307 28.83 10.24 -5.98
N GLY A 308 27.65 10.32 -6.59
CA GLY A 308 26.80 9.16 -6.89
C GLY A 308 25.80 8.78 -5.79
N ASP A 309 25.80 9.48 -4.65
CA ASP A 309 24.71 9.36 -3.67
C ASP A 309 23.42 10.01 -4.19
N LEU A 310 22.28 9.61 -3.61
CA LEU A 310 20.98 10.18 -3.92
C LEU A 310 20.69 11.40 -3.05
N VAL A 311 20.09 12.42 -3.66
CA VAL A 311 19.72 13.68 -3.00
C VAL A 311 18.28 14.03 -3.24
N TYR A 312 17.62 14.42 -2.16
CA TYR A 312 16.29 15.02 -2.20
C TYR A 312 16.39 16.53 -2.05
N LEU A 313 15.91 17.25 -3.08
CA LEU A 313 15.81 18.70 -3.09
C LEU A 313 14.35 19.11 -2.96
N ALA A 314 14.03 20.02 -2.04
CA ALA A 314 12.69 20.57 -1.90
C ALA A 314 12.74 22.05 -1.59
N ASP A 315 11.71 22.80 -1.98
CA ASP A 315 11.55 24.19 -1.54
C ASP A 315 11.51 24.28 0.01
N GLU A 316 12.09 25.33 0.59
CA GLU A 316 12.31 25.44 2.04
C GLU A 316 11.02 25.51 2.88
N ARG A 317 9.86 25.68 2.24
CA ARG A 317 8.54 25.73 2.91
C ARG A 317 8.24 24.43 3.64
N LYS A 318 7.93 24.51 4.93
CA LYS A 318 7.64 23.34 5.77
C LYS A 318 6.52 22.42 5.24
N TRP A 319 5.43 23.01 4.72
CA TRP A 319 4.24 22.25 4.31
C TRP A 319 4.12 22.06 2.80
N LEU A 320 4.45 23.09 2.02
CA LEU A 320 4.33 23.08 0.55
C LEU A 320 5.62 22.68 -0.15
N GLY A 321 6.73 22.58 0.58
CA GLY A 321 8.03 22.27 0.00
C GLY A 321 8.07 20.90 -0.66
N GLY A 322 7.44 19.89 -0.05
CA GLY A 322 7.37 18.54 -0.63
C GLY A 322 6.51 18.43 -1.90
N LEU A 323 5.68 19.43 -2.23
CA LEU A 323 4.97 19.49 -3.51
C LEU A 323 5.84 20.07 -4.64
N LYS A 324 6.96 20.70 -4.26
CA LYS A 324 7.95 21.30 -5.15
C LYS A 324 9.31 20.71 -4.82
N SER A 325 9.50 19.46 -5.21
CA SER A 325 10.67 18.68 -4.89
C SER A 325 11.06 17.74 -6.02
N ILE A 326 12.32 17.31 -5.99
CA ILE A 326 12.87 16.29 -6.89
C ILE A 326 13.81 15.37 -6.13
N HIS A 327 13.99 14.18 -6.69
CA HIS A 327 15.09 13.28 -6.39
C HIS A 327 16.12 13.43 -7.52
N SER A 328 17.41 13.46 -7.19
CA SER A 328 18.52 13.49 -8.15
C SER A 328 19.76 12.83 -7.55
N VAL A 329 20.91 12.98 -8.21
CA VAL A 329 22.19 12.35 -7.82
C VAL A 329 23.24 13.42 -7.53
N TYR A 330 24.07 13.24 -6.49
CA TYR A 330 25.24 14.09 -6.26
C TYR A 330 26.26 13.95 -7.39
N GLY A 331 26.53 15.05 -8.10
CA GLY A 331 27.55 15.15 -9.15
C GLY A 331 28.90 15.64 -8.63
N ASP A 332 29.73 16.14 -9.54
CA ASP A 332 31.05 16.67 -9.19
C ASP A 332 30.94 17.92 -8.29
N PRO A 333 31.73 17.98 -7.19
CA PRO A 333 31.66 19.09 -6.26
C PRO A 333 32.28 20.38 -6.82
N HIS A 334 31.89 21.52 -6.24
CA HIS A 334 32.47 22.84 -6.52
C HIS A 334 32.95 23.55 -5.24
N MET A 335 33.42 24.79 -5.37
CA MET A 335 34.01 25.56 -4.26
C MET A 335 33.07 26.63 -3.67
N GLU A 336 31.92 26.88 -4.30
CA GLU A 336 30.94 27.88 -3.84
C GLU A 336 29.96 27.32 -2.79
N ASP A 337 30.17 27.64 -1.52
CA ASP A 337 29.31 27.19 -0.42
C ASP A 337 27.90 27.79 -0.48
N GLY A 338 26.91 27.00 -0.05
CA GLY A 338 25.52 27.43 0.04
C GLY A 338 24.81 27.56 -1.30
N THR A 339 25.43 27.08 -2.39
CA THR A 339 24.88 27.09 -3.74
C THR A 339 24.77 25.67 -4.28
N VAL A 340 23.66 25.34 -4.93
CA VAL A 340 23.49 24.08 -5.67
C VAL A 340 23.35 24.39 -7.15
N TYR A 341 24.11 23.68 -7.97
CA TYR A 341 23.96 23.74 -9.43
C TYR A 341 22.96 22.69 -9.90
N ILE A 342 21.89 23.15 -10.54
CA ILE A 342 20.81 22.31 -11.07
C ILE A 342 20.56 22.61 -12.55
N THR A 343 19.98 21.65 -13.26
CA THR A 343 19.65 21.78 -14.69
C THR A 343 18.27 22.43 -14.88
N GLN A 344 17.98 22.87 -16.10
CA GLN A 344 16.65 23.39 -16.45
C GLN A 344 15.56 22.33 -16.25
N ALA A 345 15.86 21.06 -16.54
CA ALA A 345 14.95 19.94 -16.33
C ALA A 345 14.58 19.77 -14.83
N HIS A 346 15.54 19.94 -13.92
CA HIS A 346 15.29 19.89 -12.48
C HIS A 346 14.33 20.99 -12.02
N VAL A 347 14.48 22.21 -12.56
CA VAL A 347 13.59 23.34 -12.24
C VAL A 347 12.17 23.08 -12.71
N GLU A 348 12.02 22.53 -13.92
CA GLU A 348 10.71 22.21 -14.50
C GLU A 348 10.01 21.06 -13.74
N MET A 349 10.74 20.00 -13.40
CA MET A 349 10.19 18.87 -12.62
C MET A 349 9.82 19.28 -11.20
N GLY A 350 10.70 20.03 -10.52
CA GLY A 350 10.47 20.51 -9.15
C GLY A 350 9.57 21.73 -9.05
N MET A 351 9.24 22.36 -10.18
CA MET A 351 8.52 23.65 -10.28
C MET A 351 9.09 24.72 -9.33
N PHE A 352 10.42 24.75 -9.15
CA PHE A 352 11.08 25.57 -8.13
C PHE A 352 10.82 27.08 -8.32
N ASP A 353 10.76 27.78 -7.19
CA ASP A 353 10.55 29.23 -7.15
C ASP A 353 11.93 29.93 -7.12
N PRO A 354 12.24 30.82 -8.08
CA PRO A 354 13.53 31.53 -8.15
C PRO A 354 13.85 32.37 -6.92
N GLU A 355 12.85 32.84 -6.20
CA GLU A 355 13.06 33.69 -5.02
C GLU A 355 13.34 32.88 -3.75
N ARG A 356 13.25 31.55 -3.82
CA ARG A 356 13.32 30.66 -2.65
C ARG A 356 14.55 29.79 -2.64
N LYS A 357 15.06 29.56 -1.43
CA LYS A 357 16.08 28.56 -1.16
C LYS A 357 15.51 27.16 -1.22
N LEU A 358 16.36 26.19 -1.55
CA LEU A 358 16.04 24.79 -1.46
C LEU A 358 16.63 24.20 -0.18
N ARG A 359 15.92 23.24 0.40
CA ARG A 359 16.42 22.34 1.41
C ARG A 359 16.95 21.08 0.71
N ALA A 360 18.22 20.79 0.92
CA ALA A 360 18.89 19.60 0.40
C ALA A 360 19.08 18.58 1.53
N GLU A 361 18.86 17.31 1.22
CA GLU A 361 19.08 16.20 2.16
C GLU A 361 19.55 14.95 1.40
N LYS A 362 20.61 14.31 1.90
CA LYS A 362 21.05 13.02 1.41
C LYS A 362 20.02 11.94 1.76
N GLU A 363 19.66 11.11 0.80
CA GLU A 363 18.78 9.98 1.03
C GLU A 363 19.55 8.79 1.64
N LEU A 364 18.94 8.15 2.64
CA LEU A 364 19.48 6.99 3.37
C LEU A 364 18.72 5.70 3.02
#